data_AF-A0A5P9D8T1-F1
#
_entry.id   AF-A0A5P9D8T1-F1
#
_cell.length_a   1.000
_cell.length_b   1.000
_cell.length_c   1.000
_cell.angle_alpha   90.00
_cell.angle_beta   90.00
_cell.angle_gamma   90.00
#
_symmetry.space_group_name_H-M   'P 1'
#
loop_
_entity.id
_entity.type
_entity.pdbx_description
1 polymer ?
#
loop_
_entity_poly.entity_id
_entity_poly.type
_entity_poly.pdbx_seq_one_letter_code
_entity_poly.pdbx_strand_id
1 'polypeptide(L)'
;MSKYEPLREHLARLDDVVWAAKLYEVEEIIGSSLPKSAREHRTWWANSGGSLVHQNAWLDAGWRVERTDLMRDVIVFRRLRIGGTILAGKPARAERPGRDPQRAAEKRLAKEMGALRQPATVTLRSEWTPLGDVQRTPCSNATIPRGGGVMRFAAMDGDDVVTVIVAALAVQKTYRGLRMQVKGVEEASSDKDGLELITKAGFDTADPIECDVVKSGNAWLLTDGRGRKANLDDQSECYLVAQLLYLQEMQNGRKTTLIFR
;
A
#
# COMPACT_ATOMS: atom_id res chain seq x y z
N MET A 1 25.81 -35.29 -22.73
CA MET A 1 25.16 -34.27 -23.59
C MET A 1 23.83 -33.92 -22.97
N SER A 2 23.52 -32.63 -22.86
CA SER A 2 22.24 -32.17 -22.30
C SER A 2 21.09 -32.50 -23.27
N LYS A 3 19.92 -32.88 -22.74
CA LYS A 3 18.70 -33.11 -23.54
C LYS A 3 18.36 -31.92 -24.44
N TYR A 4 18.70 -30.69 -24.05
CA TYR A 4 18.34 -29.45 -24.74
C TYR A 4 19.48 -28.87 -25.60
N GLU A 5 20.58 -29.61 -25.75
CA GLU A 5 21.72 -29.23 -26.58
C GLU A 5 21.34 -28.94 -28.05
N PRO A 6 20.48 -29.74 -28.71
CA PRO A 6 20.07 -29.46 -30.09
C PRO A 6 19.33 -28.13 -30.25
N LEU A 7 18.55 -27.73 -29.24
CA LEU A 7 17.85 -26.44 -29.24
C LEU A 7 18.84 -25.27 -29.14
N ARG A 8 19.90 -25.42 -28.33
CA ARG A 8 20.98 -24.44 -28.23
C ARG A 8 21.68 -24.24 -29.58
N GLU A 9 22.06 -25.34 -30.23
CA GLU A 9 22.72 -25.29 -31.55
C GLU A 9 21.81 -24.71 -32.64
N HIS A 10 20.53 -25.09 -32.65
CA HIS A 10 19.55 -24.55 -33.58
C HIS A 10 19.46 -23.02 -33.45
N LEU A 11 19.22 -22.52 -32.23
CA LEU A 11 19.15 -21.10 -31.95
C LEU A 11 20.46 -20.37 -32.28
N ALA A 12 21.62 -20.95 -31.99
CA ALA A 12 22.91 -20.36 -32.30
C ALA A 12 23.15 -20.17 -33.81
N ARG A 13 22.55 -21.02 -34.66
CA ARG A 13 22.65 -20.96 -36.13
C ARG A 13 21.61 -20.06 -36.79
N LEU A 14 20.57 -19.63 -36.08
CA LEU A 14 19.56 -18.74 -36.64
C LEU A 14 20.16 -17.34 -36.88
N ASP A 15 20.04 -16.86 -38.11
CA ASP A 15 20.40 -15.48 -38.48
C ASP A 15 19.32 -14.47 -38.05
N ASP A 16 18.12 -14.95 -37.73
CA ASP A 16 17.00 -14.15 -37.27
C ASP A 16 17.24 -13.49 -35.90
N VAL A 17 16.52 -12.38 -35.67
CA VAL A 17 16.51 -11.67 -34.38
C VAL A 17 15.38 -12.18 -33.48
N VAL A 18 14.31 -12.69 -34.07
CA VAL A 18 13.12 -13.18 -33.39
C VAL A 18 12.68 -14.47 -34.07
N TRP A 19 12.43 -15.51 -33.28
CA TRP A 19 11.88 -16.76 -33.76
C TRP A 19 10.64 -17.11 -32.93
N ALA A 20 9.48 -17.20 -33.58
CA ALA A 20 8.24 -17.62 -32.96
C ALA A 20 8.04 -19.11 -33.22
N ALA A 21 8.49 -19.92 -32.26
CA ALA A 21 8.44 -21.37 -32.35
C ALA A 21 7.10 -21.90 -31.85
N LYS A 22 6.51 -22.85 -32.57
CA LYS A 22 5.48 -23.71 -32.00
C LYS A 22 6.11 -24.78 -31.12
N LEU A 23 5.38 -25.26 -30.11
CA LEU A 23 5.91 -26.27 -29.19
C LEU A 23 6.36 -27.55 -29.90
N TYR A 24 5.67 -27.98 -30.97
CA TYR A 24 6.09 -29.16 -31.73
C TYR A 24 7.41 -28.93 -32.48
N GLU A 25 7.68 -27.72 -32.98
CA GLU A 25 8.94 -27.40 -33.67
C GLU A 25 10.11 -27.48 -32.70
N VAL A 26 9.88 -27.05 -31.45
CA VAL A 26 10.85 -27.26 -30.37
C VAL A 26 11.05 -28.75 -30.14
N GLU A 27 9.98 -29.54 -29.97
CA GLU A 27 10.04 -31.00 -29.74
C GLU A 27 10.79 -31.76 -30.85
N GLU A 28 10.60 -31.37 -32.12
CA GLU A 28 11.33 -31.90 -33.27
C GLU A 28 12.83 -31.61 -33.17
N ILE A 29 13.21 -30.38 -32.81
CA ILE A 29 14.61 -29.98 -32.67
C ILE A 29 15.30 -30.76 -31.54
N ILE A 30 14.65 -30.89 -30.37
CA ILE A 30 15.19 -31.70 -29.24
C ILE A 30 15.02 -33.21 -29.43
N GLY A 31 14.32 -33.66 -30.48
CA GLY A 31 14.09 -35.08 -30.76
C GLY A 31 13.29 -35.81 -29.68
N SER A 32 12.51 -35.09 -28.87
CA SER A 32 11.73 -35.66 -27.78
C SER A 32 10.60 -34.73 -27.35
N SER A 33 9.51 -35.30 -26.81
CA SER A 33 8.40 -34.51 -26.30
C SER A 33 8.82 -33.65 -25.10
N LEU A 34 8.27 -32.43 -25.06
CA LEU A 34 8.40 -31.52 -23.95
C LEU A 34 7.60 -32.07 -22.75
N PRO A 35 8.09 -31.87 -21.52
CA PRO A 35 7.35 -32.29 -20.33
C PRO A 35 6.02 -31.53 -20.23
N LYS A 36 5.03 -32.14 -19.57
CA LYS A 36 3.71 -31.54 -19.33
C LYS A 36 3.80 -30.12 -18.71
N SER A 37 4.77 -29.90 -17.83
CA SER A 37 5.03 -28.59 -17.21
C SER A 37 5.40 -27.49 -18.21
N ALA A 38 6.02 -27.80 -19.35
CA ALA A 38 6.30 -26.82 -20.40
C ALA A 38 5.02 -26.33 -21.10
N ARG A 39 3.93 -27.12 -21.06
CA ARG A 39 2.62 -26.80 -21.64
C ARG A 39 1.68 -26.12 -20.64
N GLU A 40 1.85 -26.39 -19.35
CA GLU A 40 0.96 -25.88 -18.29
C GLU A 40 1.49 -24.62 -17.59
N HIS A 41 2.82 -24.44 -17.54
CA HIS A 41 3.43 -23.41 -16.71
C HIS A 41 4.32 -22.47 -17.51
N ARG A 42 3.92 -21.20 -17.59
CA ARG A 42 4.72 -20.15 -18.25
C ARG A 42 6.10 -19.96 -17.62
N THR A 43 6.24 -20.23 -16.32
CA THR A 43 7.50 -20.14 -15.58
C THR A 43 8.54 -21.16 -16.03
N TRP A 44 8.13 -22.25 -16.70
CA TRP A 44 9.05 -23.20 -17.33
C TRP A 44 9.91 -22.52 -18.42
N TRP A 45 9.31 -21.56 -19.13
CA TRP A 45 9.96 -20.74 -20.17
C TRP A 45 10.61 -19.45 -19.63
N ALA A 46 10.84 -19.36 -18.32
CA ALA A 46 11.50 -18.21 -17.73
C ALA A 46 12.98 -18.11 -18.15
N ASN A 47 13.56 -16.94 -17.94
CA ASN A 47 14.97 -16.65 -18.26
C ASN A 47 15.83 -16.60 -16.98
N SER A 48 15.56 -17.48 -16.01
CA SER A 48 16.22 -17.46 -14.70
C SER A 48 17.59 -18.13 -14.73
N GLY A 49 17.80 -19.10 -15.62
CA GLY A 49 19.08 -19.81 -15.79
C GLY A 49 19.53 -20.58 -14.54
N GLY A 50 20.80 -20.98 -14.49
CA GLY A 50 21.40 -21.62 -13.32
C GLY A 50 21.28 -23.15 -13.34
N SER A 51 20.65 -23.75 -12.32
CA SER A 51 20.51 -25.21 -12.20
C SER A 51 19.51 -25.83 -13.18
N LEU A 52 18.71 -25.00 -13.88
CA LEU A 52 17.67 -25.43 -14.81
C LEU A 52 18.23 -25.58 -16.23
N VAL A 53 18.64 -26.80 -16.54
CA VAL A 53 19.33 -27.18 -17.79
C VAL A 53 18.58 -26.79 -19.07
N HIS A 54 17.25 -26.75 -19.06
CA HIS A 54 16.44 -26.34 -20.22
C HIS A 54 16.57 -24.84 -20.50
N GLN A 55 16.61 -23.99 -19.47
CA GLN A 55 16.69 -22.54 -19.64
C GLN A 55 18.06 -22.09 -20.14
N ASN A 56 19.11 -22.80 -19.73
CA ASN A 56 20.47 -22.55 -20.21
C ASN A 56 20.58 -22.77 -21.73
N ALA A 57 19.77 -23.64 -22.34
CA ALA A 57 19.86 -23.92 -23.77
C ALA A 57 19.65 -22.68 -24.66
N TRP A 58 18.65 -21.85 -24.39
CA TRP A 58 18.48 -20.61 -25.16
C TRP A 58 19.37 -19.48 -24.65
N LEU A 59 19.59 -19.38 -23.33
CA LEU A 59 20.44 -18.33 -22.75
C LEU A 59 21.90 -18.44 -23.25
N ASP A 60 22.47 -19.65 -23.27
CA ASP A 60 23.83 -19.92 -23.73
C ASP A 60 23.96 -19.75 -25.26
N ALA A 61 22.86 -19.93 -26.00
CA ALA A 61 22.80 -19.62 -27.43
C ALA A 61 22.73 -18.10 -27.71
N GLY A 62 22.62 -17.27 -26.67
CA GLY A 62 22.44 -15.82 -26.80
C GLY A 62 21.00 -15.41 -27.12
N TRP A 63 20.02 -16.23 -26.75
CA TRP A 63 18.58 -16.00 -26.92
C TRP A 63 17.87 -15.92 -25.57
N ARG A 64 16.71 -15.26 -25.54
CA ARG A 64 15.78 -15.26 -24.39
C ARG A 64 14.36 -15.48 -24.86
N VAL A 65 13.52 -16.02 -23.99
CA VAL A 65 12.07 -16.01 -24.22
C VAL A 65 11.54 -14.60 -23.98
N GLU A 66 10.95 -14.00 -25.01
CA GLU A 66 10.29 -12.70 -24.96
C GLU A 66 8.80 -12.83 -24.61
N ARG A 67 8.11 -13.82 -25.17
CA ARG A 67 6.67 -14.04 -24.97
C ARG A 67 6.34 -15.52 -24.98
N THR A 68 5.39 -15.92 -24.14
CA THR A 68 4.89 -17.29 -24.02
C THR A 68 3.36 -17.29 -24.16
N ASP A 69 2.86 -17.87 -25.25
CA ASP A 69 1.41 -18.04 -25.54
C ASP A 69 1.08 -19.54 -25.61
N LEU A 70 0.89 -20.15 -24.43
CA LEU A 70 0.59 -21.58 -24.30
C LEU A 70 -0.80 -21.97 -24.84
N MET A 71 -1.74 -21.03 -24.93
CA MET A 71 -3.06 -21.30 -25.53
C MET A 71 -2.96 -21.57 -27.03
N ARG A 72 -1.91 -21.05 -27.67
CA ARG A 72 -1.62 -21.25 -29.10
C ARG A 72 -0.39 -22.12 -29.32
N ASP A 73 0.17 -22.69 -28.26
CA ASP A 73 1.43 -23.43 -28.28
C ASP A 73 2.60 -22.67 -28.93
N VAL A 74 2.71 -21.35 -28.72
CA VAL A 74 3.76 -20.51 -29.32
C VAL A 74 4.68 -19.88 -28.26
N ILE A 75 5.99 -20.01 -28.47
CA ILE A 75 7.05 -19.36 -27.70
C ILE A 75 7.85 -18.44 -28.63
N VAL A 76 7.99 -17.17 -28.24
CA VAL A 76 8.76 -16.19 -28.99
C VAL A 76 10.12 -16.03 -28.35
N PHE A 77 11.16 -16.49 -29.05
CA PHE A 77 12.55 -16.28 -28.70
C PHE A 77 13.07 -15.00 -29.36
N ARG A 78 13.92 -14.25 -28.65
CA ARG A 78 14.61 -13.07 -29.18
C ARG A 78 16.10 -13.15 -28.89
N ARG A 79 16.91 -12.88 -29.91
CA ARG A 79 18.37 -12.81 -29.83
C ARG A 79 18.82 -11.58 -29.05
N LEU A 80 19.79 -11.74 -28.17
CA LEU A 80 20.25 -10.70 -27.24
C LEU A 80 21.18 -9.66 -27.90
N ARG A 81 21.84 -9.97 -29.04
CA ARG A 81 22.61 -9.05 -29.93
C ARG A 81 23.07 -9.78 -31.21
N ILE A 82 23.17 -9.06 -32.34
CA ILE A 82 23.87 -9.49 -33.56
C ILE A 82 25.34 -9.10 -33.45
N GLY A 83 26.26 -10.03 -33.73
CA GLY A 83 27.63 -9.73 -34.19
C GLY A 83 28.77 -10.36 -33.40
N GLY A 84 29.33 -11.44 -33.94
CA GLY A 84 30.60 -12.03 -33.52
C GLY A 84 31.25 -12.76 -34.69
N THR A 85 31.66 -12.03 -35.73
CA THR A 85 32.63 -12.53 -36.72
C THR A 85 34.00 -12.02 -36.29
N ILE A 86 34.88 -12.95 -35.90
CA ILE A 86 36.31 -12.66 -35.78
C ILE A 86 36.84 -12.55 -37.20
N LEU A 87 37.32 -11.36 -37.60
CA LEU A 87 38.59 -11.14 -38.28
C LEU A 87 38.83 -9.63 -38.41
N ALA A 88 40.05 -9.23 -38.03
CA ALA A 88 40.49 -7.87 -37.84
C ALA A 88 40.71 -7.10 -39.15
N GLY A 89 40.35 -5.82 -39.13
CA GLY A 89 40.75 -4.79 -40.09
C GLY A 89 40.26 -3.42 -39.65
N LYS A 90 41.11 -2.64 -38.98
CA LYS A 90 40.92 -1.22 -38.58
C LYS A 90 40.58 -0.33 -39.81
N PRO A 91 39.95 0.87 -39.68
CA PRO A 91 40.10 1.78 -38.54
C PRO A 91 38.83 2.46 -38.00
N ALA A 92 38.96 2.89 -36.73
CA ALA A 92 38.35 4.05 -36.08
C ALA A 92 37.06 4.60 -36.70
N ARG A 93 35.91 4.09 -36.26
CA ARG A 93 34.69 4.91 -36.22
C ARG A 93 34.35 5.14 -34.76
N ALA A 94 34.53 6.40 -34.35
CA ALA A 94 34.35 6.91 -33.01
C ALA A 94 33.17 6.25 -32.29
N GLU A 95 33.44 5.79 -31.07
CA GLU A 95 32.46 5.34 -30.10
C GLU A 95 31.33 6.37 -30.04
N ARG A 96 30.13 5.98 -30.51
CA ARG A 96 28.93 6.65 -30.03
C ARG A 96 28.72 6.10 -28.62
N PRO A 97 28.69 6.95 -27.59
CA PRO A 97 28.65 6.48 -26.21
C PRO A 97 27.44 5.58 -26.05
N GLY A 98 27.69 4.39 -25.48
CA GLY A 98 26.66 3.44 -25.12
C GLY A 98 25.55 4.18 -24.38
N ARG A 99 24.30 3.91 -24.76
CA ARG A 99 23.10 4.55 -24.25
C ARG A 99 23.26 4.80 -22.75
N ASP A 100 23.43 6.06 -22.39
CA ASP A 100 23.80 6.49 -21.05
C ASP A 100 22.97 5.71 -20.02
N PRO A 101 23.59 4.92 -19.12
CA PRO A 101 22.86 4.14 -18.13
C PRO A 101 21.93 5.02 -17.29
N GLN A 102 22.27 6.30 -17.12
CA GLN A 102 21.41 7.29 -16.49
C GLN A 102 20.16 7.55 -17.33
N ARG A 103 20.28 7.79 -18.63
CA ARG A 103 19.15 7.97 -19.56
C ARG A 103 18.24 6.74 -19.65
N ALA A 104 18.79 5.53 -19.49
CA ALA A 104 18.01 4.29 -19.43
C ALA A 104 17.24 4.18 -18.10
N ALA A 105 17.88 4.54 -16.97
CA ALA A 105 17.23 4.60 -15.67
C ALA A 105 16.12 5.67 -15.63
N GLU A 106 16.37 6.85 -16.19
CA GLU A 106 15.39 7.94 -16.34
C GLU A 106 14.15 7.48 -17.10
N LYS A 107 14.33 6.77 -18.22
CA LYS A 107 13.21 6.26 -19.00
C LYS A 107 12.39 5.22 -18.23
N ARG A 108 13.04 4.35 -17.45
CA ARG A 108 12.37 3.36 -16.59
C ARG A 108 11.61 4.07 -15.48
N LEU A 109 12.24 5.03 -14.79
CA LEU A 109 11.61 5.82 -13.75
C LEU A 109 10.40 6.59 -14.29
N ALA A 110 10.52 7.24 -15.46
CA ALA A 110 9.42 7.96 -16.08
C ALA A 110 8.19 7.06 -16.36
N LYS A 111 8.43 5.78 -16.69
CA LYS A 111 7.36 4.79 -16.87
C LYS A 111 6.69 4.43 -15.53
N GLU A 112 7.47 4.11 -14.49
CA GLU A 112 6.94 3.77 -13.17
C GLU A 112 6.22 4.95 -12.51
N MET A 113 6.74 6.16 -12.69
CA MET A 113 6.12 7.41 -12.24
C MET A 113 4.72 7.62 -12.83
N GLY A 114 4.39 7.02 -13.99
CA GLY A 114 3.05 7.05 -14.54
C GLY A 114 2.02 6.35 -13.64
N ALA A 115 2.39 5.21 -13.06
CA ALA A 115 1.51 4.49 -12.13
C ALA A 115 1.45 5.18 -10.76
N LEU A 116 2.59 5.70 -10.26
CA LEU A 116 2.66 6.38 -8.96
C LEU A 116 1.91 7.74 -8.91
N ARG A 117 1.62 8.32 -10.07
CA ARG A 117 0.85 9.57 -10.20
C ARG A 117 -0.65 9.34 -10.33
N GLN A 118 -1.11 8.09 -10.32
CA GLN A 118 -2.54 7.82 -10.31
C GLN A 118 -3.18 8.41 -9.05
N PRO A 119 -4.39 8.97 -9.14
CA PRO A 119 -5.07 9.51 -7.98
C PRO A 119 -5.35 8.38 -6.99
N ALA A 120 -4.98 8.60 -5.73
CA ALA A 120 -5.35 7.70 -4.63
C ALA A 120 -6.64 8.21 -4.00
N THR A 121 -7.65 7.36 -3.91
CA THR A 121 -8.87 7.66 -3.14
C THR A 121 -8.76 7.04 -1.77
N VAL A 122 -8.76 7.89 -0.74
CA VAL A 122 -8.80 7.46 0.66
C VAL A 122 -10.16 7.82 1.25
N THR A 123 -10.86 6.84 1.81
CA THR A 123 -12.17 7.03 2.44
C THR A 123 -12.16 6.46 3.84
N LEU A 124 -12.67 7.23 4.80
CA LEU A 124 -12.99 6.75 6.13
C LEU A 124 -14.48 6.43 6.21
N ARG A 125 -14.80 5.19 6.62
CA ARG A 125 -16.12 4.87 7.17
C ARG A 125 -15.97 4.74 8.68
N SER A 126 -16.83 5.40 9.44
CA SER A 126 -16.79 5.38 10.90
C SER A 126 -18.20 5.33 11.49
N GLU A 127 -18.32 4.69 12.65
CA GLU A 127 -19.57 4.59 13.40
C GLU A 127 -19.37 5.07 14.84
N TRP A 128 -20.06 6.16 15.20
CA TRP A 128 -20.05 6.72 16.55
C TRP A 128 -20.86 5.83 17.50
N THR A 129 -20.28 5.52 18.65
CA THR A 129 -21.01 4.91 19.77
C THR A 129 -21.31 5.99 20.80
N PRO A 130 -22.58 6.25 21.14
CA PRO A 130 -22.92 7.26 22.13
C PRO A 130 -22.51 6.81 23.54
N LEU A 131 -21.87 7.72 24.29
CA LEU A 131 -21.64 7.58 25.73
C LEU A 131 -22.63 8.41 26.54
N GLY A 132 -23.14 9.50 25.96
CA GLY A 132 -24.12 10.42 26.56
C GLY A 132 -23.47 11.52 27.39
N ASP A 133 -24.27 12.14 28.25
CA ASP A 133 -23.87 13.24 29.13
C ASP A 133 -22.70 12.83 30.06
N VAL A 134 -21.59 13.58 29.97
CA VAL A 134 -20.35 13.35 30.70
C VAL A 134 -20.55 13.41 32.23
N GLN A 135 -21.43 14.28 32.73
CA GLN A 135 -21.72 14.40 34.17
C GLN A 135 -22.41 13.13 34.69
N ARG A 136 -23.32 12.58 33.89
CA ARG A 136 -24.17 11.44 34.24
C ARG A 136 -23.49 10.09 34.00
N THR A 137 -22.73 9.96 32.93
CA THR A 137 -22.12 8.69 32.54
C THR A 137 -20.87 8.39 33.38
N PRO A 138 -20.86 7.31 34.20
CA PRO A 138 -19.73 6.98 35.06
C PRO A 138 -18.53 6.43 34.25
N CYS A 139 -17.31 6.66 34.74
CA CYS A 139 -16.09 6.12 34.10
C CYS A 139 -16.03 4.58 34.07
N SER A 140 -16.85 3.90 34.88
CA SER A 140 -17.00 2.43 34.87
C SER A 140 -17.92 1.91 33.76
N ASN A 141 -18.50 2.78 32.93
CA ASN A 141 -19.36 2.37 31.81
C ASN A 141 -18.57 1.48 30.83
N ALA A 142 -19.06 0.27 30.59
CA ALA A 142 -18.41 -0.74 29.76
C ALA A 142 -18.28 -0.33 28.28
N THR A 143 -19.03 0.68 27.84
CA THR A 143 -18.96 1.23 26.48
C THR A 143 -17.67 2.05 26.27
N ILE A 144 -17.05 2.53 27.34
CA ILE A 144 -15.81 3.32 27.29
C ILE A 144 -14.62 2.36 27.09
N PRO A 145 -13.95 2.39 25.92
CA PRO A 145 -12.86 1.47 25.63
C PRO A 145 -11.62 1.77 26.49
N ARG A 146 -10.88 0.71 26.86
CA ARG A 146 -9.61 0.84 27.59
C ARG A 146 -8.45 1.25 26.68
N GLY A 147 -8.48 0.79 25.44
CA GLY A 147 -7.47 1.10 24.42
C GLY A 147 -7.71 2.45 23.75
N GLY A 148 -7.16 2.59 22.56
CA GLY A 148 -7.25 3.79 21.77
C GLY A 148 -8.60 3.98 21.07
N GLY A 149 -8.89 5.23 20.75
CA GLY A 149 -10.13 5.63 20.09
C GLY A 149 -10.19 7.13 19.82
N VAL A 150 -11.21 7.53 19.06
CA VAL A 150 -11.50 8.93 18.81
C VAL A 150 -12.76 9.32 19.54
N MET A 151 -12.68 10.34 20.37
CA MET A 151 -13.81 10.87 21.12
C MET A 151 -14.33 12.15 20.46
N ARG A 152 -15.63 12.37 20.52
CA ARG A 152 -16.25 13.67 20.24
C ARG A 152 -16.94 14.15 21.50
N PHE A 153 -16.55 15.32 21.96
CA PHE A 153 -17.32 16.07 22.96
C PHE A 153 -18.11 17.15 22.25
N ALA A 154 -19.37 17.34 22.64
CA ALA A 154 -20.24 18.36 22.09
C ALA A 154 -20.95 19.12 23.20
N ALA A 155 -21.06 20.43 23.03
CA ALA A 155 -21.79 21.33 23.92
C ALA A 155 -22.48 22.40 23.07
N MET A 156 -23.42 23.12 23.69
CA MET A 156 -24.04 24.30 23.07
C MET A 156 -23.16 25.53 23.31
N ASP A 157 -23.07 26.41 22.31
CA ASP A 157 -22.50 27.77 22.37
C ASP A 157 -23.57 28.72 21.82
N GLY A 158 -24.46 29.18 22.70
CA GLY A 158 -25.73 29.81 22.30
C GLY A 158 -26.66 28.80 21.63
N ASP A 159 -27.08 29.09 20.39
CA ASP A 159 -27.93 28.19 19.58
C ASP A 159 -27.11 27.20 18.72
N ASP A 160 -25.79 27.36 18.67
CA ASP A 160 -24.89 26.54 17.86
C ASP A 160 -24.30 25.38 18.66
N VAL A 161 -23.96 24.29 17.97
CA VAL A 161 -23.22 23.16 18.55
C VAL A 161 -21.74 23.31 18.27
N VAL A 162 -20.94 23.33 19.35
CA VAL A 162 -19.48 23.31 19.31
C VAL A 162 -18.97 21.91 19.64
N THR A 163 -17.95 21.45 18.90
CA THR A 163 -17.40 20.11 19.09
C THR A 163 -15.91 20.08 19.34
N VAL A 164 -15.44 19.04 20.02
CA VAL A 164 -14.02 18.76 20.19
C VAL A 164 -13.79 17.32 19.79
N ILE A 165 -12.92 17.11 18.81
CA ILE A 165 -12.45 15.79 18.41
C ILE A 165 -11.14 15.51 19.15
N VAL A 166 -11.08 14.38 19.85
CA VAL A 166 -9.91 13.96 20.60
C VAL A 166 -9.45 12.60 20.13
N ALA A 167 -8.26 12.52 19.57
CA ALA A 167 -7.57 11.23 19.41
C ALA A 167 -6.95 10.86 20.76
N ALA A 168 -7.29 9.70 21.31
CA ALA A 168 -6.76 9.25 22.59
C ALA A 168 -6.27 7.82 22.48
N LEU A 169 -5.00 7.57 22.80
CA LEU A 169 -4.45 6.22 22.92
C LEU A 169 -4.94 5.47 24.17
N ALA A 170 -5.47 6.19 25.15
CA ALA A 170 -6.06 5.64 26.37
C ALA A 170 -7.39 6.35 26.68
N VAL A 171 -8.46 5.96 25.98
CA VAL A 171 -9.77 6.65 26.03
C VAL A 171 -10.32 6.76 27.46
N GLN A 172 -10.21 5.70 28.28
CA GLN A 172 -10.66 5.76 29.68
C GLN A 172 -9.94 6.83 30.50
N LYS A 173 -8.63 7.04 30.29
CA LYS A 173 -7.87 8.06 31.01
C LYS A 173 -8.36 9.45 30.63
N THR A 174 -8.47 9.71 29.31
CA THR A 174 -8.95 10.99 28.77
C THR A 174 -10.37 11.32 29.20
N TYR A 175 -11.30 10.35 29.09
CA TYR A 175 -12.69 10.53 29.54
C TYR A 175 -12.77 10.84 31.04
N ARG A 176 -12.01 10.10 31.87
CA ARG A 176 -11.96 10.32 33.31
C ARG A 176 -11.44 11.71 33.64
N GLY A 177 -10.33 12.14 33.02
CA GLY A 177 -9.75 13.45 33.22
C GLY A 177 -10.76 14.57 32.96
N LEU A 178 -11.47 14.52 31.83
CA LEU A 178 -12.53 15.48 31.52
C LEU A 178 -13.65 15.44 32.57
N ARG A 179 -14.18 14.25 32.86
CA ARG A 179 -15.33 14.11 33.76
C ARG A 179 -15.05 14.63 35.17
N MET A 180 -13.85 14.44 35.69
CA MET A 180 -13.49 14.95 37.03
C MET A 180 -13.49 16.47 37.07
N GLN A 181 -13.03 17.12 35.99
CA GLN A 181 -13.10 18.58 35.84
C GLN A 181 -14.55 19.08 35.76
N VAL A 182 -15.39 18.44 34.94
CA VAL A 182 -16.82 18.80 34.84
C VAL A 182 -17.55 18.62 36.19
N LYS A 183 -17.11 17.67 37.03
CA LYS A 183 -17.64 17.49 38.40
C LYS A 183 -17.05 18.43 39.44
N GLY A 184 -16.13 19.33 39.08
CA GLY A 184 -15.46 20.23 40.02
C GLY A 184 -14.58 19.52 41.05
N VAL A 185 -14.09 18.31 40.74
CA VAL A 185 -13.19 17.56 41.63
C VAL A 185 -11.75 17.79 41.19
N GLU A 186 -11.00 18.58 41.95
CA GLU A 186 -9.55 18.73 41.78
C GLU A 186 -8.84 17.42 42.15
N GLU A 187 -8.41 16.64 41.15
CA GLU A 187 -7.49 15.52 41.40
C GLU A 187 -6.07 16.07 41.66
N ALA A 188 -5.49 15.72 42.81
CA ALA A 188 -4.12 16.09 43.22
C ALA A 188 -3.00 15.41 42.40
N SER A 189 -3.29 14.96 41.17
CA SER A 189 -2.45 14.06 40.38
C SER A 189 -2.43 14.46 38.89
N SER A 190 -1.48 15.32 38.54
CA SER A 190 -0.76 15.44 37.24
C SER A 190 -1.50 15.57 35.90
N ASP A 191 -2.82 15.38 35.78
CA ASP A 191 -3.49 15.38 34.47
C ASP A 191 -3.93 16.79 34.06
N LYS A 192 -2.94 17.67 33.85
CA LYS A 192 -3.11 19.01 33.21
C LYS A 192 -3.78 18.92 31.83
N ASP A 193 -3.83 17.73 31.27
CA ASP A 193 -4.29 17.41 29.92
C ASP A 193 -5.81 17.56 29.72
N GLY A 194 -6.63 17.25 30.75
CA GLY A 194 -8.09 17.44 30.69
C GLY A 194 -8.51 18.91 30.76
N LEU A 195 -7.76 19.72 31.53
CA LEU A 195 -7.99 21.15 31.69
C LEU A 195 -7.70 21.91 30.39
N GLU A 196 -6.62 21.57 29.70
CA GLU A 196 -6.35 22.11 28.36
C GLU A 196 -7.45 21.77 27.36
N LEU A 197 -8.10 20.61 27.50
CA LEU A 197 -9.12 20.13 26.58
C LEU A 197 -10.38 21.00 26.64
N ILE A 198 -10.84 21.33 27.85
CA ILE A 198 -11.97 22.24 28.11
C ILE A 198 -11.60 23.67 27.72
N THR A 199 -10.41 24.12 28.13
CA THR A 199 -9.98 25.51 27.91
C THR A 199 -9.78 25.82 26.43
N LYS A 200 -9.19 24.89 25.65
CA LYS A 200 -9.03 25.04 24.18
C LYS A 200 -10.35 24.90 23.43
N ALA A 201 -11.33 24.21 24.01
CA ALA A 201 -12.66 24.04 23.44
C ALA A 201 -13.58 25.24 23.68
N GLY A 202 -13.35 25.99 24.76
CA GLY A 202 -14.24 27.06 25.20
C GLY A 202 -15.54 26.56 25.81
N PHE A 203 -15.60 25.30 26.28
CA PHE A 203 -16.79 24.77 26.94
C PHE A 203 -16.94 25.35 28.34
N ASP A 204 -18.17 25.73 28.70
CA ASP A 204 -18.54 25.90 30.11
C ASP A 204 -18.77 24.52 30.73
N THR A 205 -18.02 24.20 31.78
CA THR A 205 -18.16 22.94 32.52
C THR A 205 -19.49 22.80 33.25
N ALA A 206 -20.21 23.91 33.48
CA ALA A 206 -21.53 23.90 34.08
C ALA A 206 -22.61 23.39 33.11
N ASP A 207 -22.42 23.57 31.81
CA ASP A 207 -23.37 23.16 30.78
C ASP A 207 -23.28 21.66 30.46
N PRO A 208 -24.36 21.05 29.93
CA PRO A 208 -24.33 19.67 29.49
C PRO A 208 -23.32 19.46 28.37
N ILE A 209 -22.41 18.51 28.58
CA ILE A 209 -21.44 18.06 27.58
C ILE A 209 -21.78 16.62 27.21
N GLU A 210 -22.12 16.37 25.95
CA GLU A 210 -22.29 15.02 25.43
C GLU A 210 -20.98 14.45 24.91
N CYS A 211 -20.81 13.13 25.07
CA CYS A 211 -19.66 12.41 24.55
C CYS A 211 -20.09 11.24 23.65
N ASP A 212 -19.41 11.12 22.53
CA ASP A 212 -19.43 9.95 21.65
C ASP A 212 -18.01 9.38 21.49
N VAL A 213 -17.91 8.10 21.11
CA VAL A 213 -16.63 7.45 20.84
C VAL A 213 -16.67 6.58 19.59
N VAL A 214 -15.65 6.71 18.74
CA VAL A 214 -15.26 5.71 17.74
C VAL A 214 -14.22 4.81 18.39
N LYS A 215 -14.61 3.55 18.61
CA LYS A 215 -13.76 2.50 19.20
C LYS A 215 -13.11 1.63 18.12
N SER A 216 -12.07 0.88 18.48
CA SER A 216 -11.50 -0.14 17.59
C SER A 216 -12.58 -1.07 17.06
N GLY A 217 -12.62 -1.25 15.74
CA GLY A 217 -13.66 -2.00 15.04
C GLY A 217 -14.82 -1.17 14.50
N ASN A 218 -14.95 0.11 14.88
CA ASN A 218 -15.95 1.03 14.36
C ASN A 218 -15.40 2.00 13.29
N ALA A 219 -14.16 1.81 12.84
CA ALA A 219 -13.54 2.63 11.81
C ALA A 219 -12.89 1.73 10.74
N TRP A 220 -13.09 2.09 9.48
CA TRP A 220 -12.52 1.42 8.32
C TRP A 220 -11.86 2.45 7.41
N LEU A 221 -10.59 2.19 7.07
CA LEU A 221 -9.83 2.95 6.08
C LEU A 221 -9.89 2.20 4.76
N LEU A 222 -10.39 2.87 3.73
CA LEU A 222 -10.48 2.34 2.37
C LEU A 222 -9.51 3.10 1.48
N THR A 223 -8.69 2.35 0.74
CA THR A 223 -7.77 2.87 -0.27
C THR A 223 -8.08 2.19 -1.60
N ASP A 224 -8.47 2.97 -2.60
CA ASP A 224 -8.84 2.49 -3.95
C ASP A 224 -9.82 1.30 -3.92
N GLY A 225 -10.85 1.41 -3.08
CA GLY A 225 -11.92 0.40 -2.93
C GLY A 225 -11.58 -0.79 -2.03
N ARG A 226 -10.35 -0.91 -1.53
CA ARG A 226 -9.96 -1.95 -0.57
C ARG A 226 -9.97 -1.39 0.85
N GLY A 227 -10.83 -1.95 1.70
CA GLY A 227 -11.00 -1.52 3.09
C GLY A 227 -10.35 -2.44 4.11
N ARG A 228 -9.78 -1.85 5.17
CA ARG A 228 -9.42 -2.56 6.41
C ARG A 228 -9.91 -1.80 7.63
N LYS A 229 -10.11 -2.52 8.74
CA LYS A 229 -10.37 -1.88 10.03
C LYS A 229 -9.16 -1.04 10.43
N ALA A 230 -9.42 0.16 10.94
CA ALA A 230 -8.38 0.98 11.56
C ALA A 230 -7.99 0.39 12.92
N ASN A 231 -6.70 0.37 13.21
CA ASN A 231 -6.15 0.02 14.50
C ASN A 231 -6.03 1.29 15.34
N LEU A 232 -7.01 1.56 16.22
CA LEU A 232 -6.99 2.80 17.02
C LEU A 232 -6.00 2.75 18.20
N ASP A 233 -5.42 1.58 18.49
CA ASP A 233 -4.30 1.46 19.43
C ASP A 233 -2.96 1.89 18.79
N ASP A 234 -2.91 2.00 17.45
CA ASP A 234 -1.78 2.62 16.75
C ASP A 234 -1.98 4.14 16.66
N GLN A 235 -0.96 4.90 17.07
CA GLN A 235 -1.02 6.36 17.11
C GLN A 235 -1.26 6.98 15.74
N SER A 236 -0.60 6.47 14.69
CA SER A 236 -0.70 7.06 13.36
C SER A 236 -2.09 6.87 12.78
N GLU A 237 -2.66 5.67 12.93
CA GLU A 237 -4.01 5.39 12.47
C GLU A 237 -5.09 6.10 13.30
N CYS A 238 -4.93 6.15 14.63
CA CYS A 238 -5.85 6.88 15.49
C CYS A 238 -5.88 8.37 15.12
N TYR A 239 -4.72 8.98 14.90
CA TYR A 239 -4.61 10.40 14.55
C TYR A 239 -5.16 10.68 13.16
N LEU A 240 -4.92 9.80 12.19
CA LEU A 240 -5.52 9.92 10.86
C LEU A 240 -7.05 9.89 10.92
N VAL A 241 -7.62 8.94 11.66
CA VAL A 241 -9.08 8.82 11.83
C VAL A 241 -9.64 10.09 12.48
N ALA A 242 -9.00 10.58 13.55
CA ALA A 242 -9.42 11.82 14.22
C ALA A 242 -9.34 13.04 13.29
N GLN A 243 -8.29 13.15 12.49
CA GLN A 243 -8.11 14.26 11.56
C GLN A 243 -9.17 14.25 10.45
N LEU A 244 -9.52 13.07 9.91
CA LEU A 244 -10.60 12.94 8.93
C LEU A 244 -11.98 13.27 9.52
N LEU A 245 -12.24 12.86 10.76
CA LEU A 245 -13.48 13.20 11.48
C LEU A 245 -13.56 14.71 11.77
N TYR A 246 -12.45 15.33 12.16
CA TYR A 246 -12.36 16.78 12.33
C TYR A 246 -12.62 17.55 11.04
N LEU A 247 -12.02 17.12 9.92
CA LEU A 247 -12.31 17.71 8.60
C LEU A 247 -13.80 17.60 8.25
N GLN A 248 -14.44 16.47 8.58
CA GLN A 248 -15.87 16.27 8.36
C GLN A 248 -16.74 17.21 9.21
N GLU A 249 -16.37 17.46 10.47
CA GLU A 249 -17.03 18.46 11.33
C GLU A 249 -16.94 19.87 10.71
N MET A 250 -15.75 20.29 10.26
CA MET A 250 -15.55 21.58 9.60
C MET A 250 -16.33 21.70 8.28
N GLN A 251 -16.37 20.63 7.48
CA GLN A 251 -17.13 20.62 6.22
C GLN A 251 -18.64 20.76 6.43
N ASN A 252 -19.14 20.35 7.59
CA ASN A 252 -20.53 20.58 7.99
C ASN A 252 -20.75 21.97 8.62
N GLY A 253 -19.75 22.85 8.61
CA GLY A 253 -19.83 24.19 9.19
C GLY A 253 -19.79 24.22 10.72
N ARG A 254 -19.44 23.13 11.41
CA ARG A 254 -19.35 23.12 12.87
C ARG A 254 -18.06 23.79 13.35
N LYS A 255 -18.17 24.63 14.37
CA LYS A 255 -17.02 25.15 15.13
C LYS A 255 -16.45 23.98 15.93
N THR A 256 -15.25 23.55 15.55
CA THR A 256 -14.63 22.34 16.09
C THR A 256 -13.14 22.53 16.38
N THR A 257 -12.65 21.81 17.41
CA THR A 257 -11.24 21.77 17.78
C THR A 257 -10.72 20.34 17.74
N LEU A 258 -9.52 20.11 17.21
CA LEU A 258 -8.85 18.82 17.19
C LEU A 258 -7.72 18.76 18.21
N ILE A 259 -7.68 17.69 19.01
CA ILE A 259 -6.67 17.45 20.05
C ILE A 259 -6.12 16.03 19.93
N PHE A 260 -4.80 15.89 20.09
CA PHE A 260 -4.09 14.62 20.07
C PHE A 260 -3.57 14.29 21.48
N ARG A 261 -3.83 13.07 21.97
CA ARG A 261 -3.47 12.58 23.31
C ARG A 261 -2.97 11.13 23.28
#